data_AF-A0A2I0A522-F1
#
_entry.id   AF-A0A2I0A522-F1
#
_cell.length_a   1.000
_cell.length_b   1.000
_cell.length_c   1.000
_cell.angle_alpha   90.00
_cell.angle_beta   90.00
_cell.angle_gamma   90.00
#
_symmetry.space_group_name_H-M   'P 1'
#
loop_
_entity.id
_entity.type
_entity.pdbx_description
1 polymer ?
#
loop_
_entity_poly.entity_id
_entity_poly.type
_entity_poly.pdbx_seq_one_letter_code
_entity_poly.pdbx_strand_id
1 'polypeptide(L)' 'MIQLHTFLNVADNSRARELMCIQIIGTGNQRYADINNIIVAILKKANVRICIE' A
#
# COMPACT_ATOMS: atom_id res chain seq x y z
N MET A 1 6.41 0.50 11.05
CA MET A 1 5.04 0.17 11.47
C MET A 1 4.00 0.81 10.56
N ILE A 2 3.28 -0.05 9.84
CA ILE A 2 2.16 0.24 8.96
C ILE A 2 0.97 -0.56 9.49
N GLN A 3 -0.20 0.07 9.61
CA GLN A 3 -1.43 -0.59 10.05
C GLN A 3 -2.55 -0.42 9.01
N LEU A 4 -3.66 -1.11 9.23
CA LEU A 4 -4.90 -0.89 8.49
C LEU A 4 -5.25 0.60 8.43
N HIS A 5 -5.68 1.07 7.26
CA HIS A 5 -6.04 2.45 6.96
C HIS A 5 -4.89 3.48 7.03
N THR A 6 -3.63 3.03 7.07
CA THR A 6 -2.47 3.92 6.93
C THR A 6 -2.33 4.39 5.47
N PHE A 7 -2.10 5.69 5.28
CA PHE A 7 -1.74 6.26 3.98
C PHE A 7 -0.23 6.17 3.75
N LEU A 8 0.16 5.72 2.56
CA LEU A 8 1.55 5.47 2.18
C LEU A 8 1.86 6.17 0.86
N ASN A 9 3.06 6.75 0.78
CA ASN A 9 3.60 7.26 -0.46
C ASN A 9 4.16 6.10 -1.29
N VAL A 10 3.99 6.19 -2.61
CA VAL A 10 4.54 5.20 -3.53
C VAL A 10 5.93 5.64 -4.00
N ALA A 11 6.90 4.73 -3.87
CA ALA A 11 8.29 4.93 -4.26
C ALA A 11 8.67 4.07 -5.48
N ASP A 12 7.77 4.04 -6.47
CA ASP A 12 7.97 3.33 -7.74
C ASP A 12 7.65 4.26 -8.93
N ASN A 13 7.67 3.69 -10.13
CA ASN A 13 7.34 4.37 -11.38
C ASN A 13 5.93 4.03 -11.92
N SER A 14 5.05 3.41 -11.13
CA SER A 14 3.69 3.02 -11.51
C SER A 14 2.74 4.21 -11.73
N ARG A 15 3.18 5.43 -11.39
CA ARG A 15 2.39 6.68 -11.36
C ARG A 15 1.34 6.75 -10.25
N ALA A 16 1.20 5.71 -9.42
CA ALA A 16 0.55 5.86 -8.13
C ALA A 16 1.32 6.86 -7.25
N ARG A 17 0.61 7.63 -6.44
CA ARG A 17 1.20 8.62 -5.52
C ARG A 17 0.90 8.27 -4.08
N GLU A 18 -0.37 7.96 -3.79
CA GLU A 18 -0.84 7.66 -2.44
C GLU A 18 -1.67 6.38 -2.44
N LEU A 19 -1.32 5.47 -1.53
CA LEU A 19 -2.02 4.21 -1.27
C LEU A 19 -2.59 4.21 0.14
N MET A 20 -3.63 3.40 0.36
CA MET A 20 -4.20 3.14 1.69
C MET A 20 -4.16 1.65 1.98
N CYS A 21 -3.48 1.25 3.05
CA CYS A 21 -3.39 -0.15 3.45
C CYS A 21 -4.76 -0.68 3.88
N ILE A 22 -5.18 -1.83 3.34
CA ILE A 22 -6.45 -2.50 3.69
C ILE A 22 -6.25 -3.92 4.22
N GLN A 23 -5.06 -4.50 4.04
CA GLN A 23 -4.72 -5.80 4.59
C GLN A 23 -3.20 -5.95 4.67
N ILE A 24 -2.73 -6.67 5.68
CA ILE A 24 -1.33 -7.10 5.78
C ILE A 24 -1.32 -8.62 5.53
N ILE A 25 -0.46 -9.09 4.62
CA ILE A 25 -0.37 -10.49 4.22
C ILE A 25 0.79 -11.16 4.92
N GLY A 26 0.61 -12.43 5.33
CA GLY A 26 1.70 -13.29 5.80
C GLY A 26 2.16 -12.98 7.23
N THR A 27 1.48 -12.07 7.93
CA THR A 27 1.86 -11.61 9.25
C THR A 27 0.96 -12.18 10.34
N GLY A 28 0.75 -13.51 10.37
CA GLY A 28 0.02 -14.25 11.44
C GLY A 28 -1.00 -13.43 12.26
N ASN A 29 -0.72 -13.26 13.57
CA ASN A 29 -1.50 -12.42 14.49
C ASN A 29 -0.95 -10.99 14.65
N GLN A 30 -0.03 -10.55 13.79
CA GLN A 30 0.57 -9.23 13.90
C GLN A 30 -0.42 -8.16 13.38
N ARG A 31 -0.53 -7.07 14.14
CA ARG A 31 -1.40 -5.93 13.81
C ARG A 31 -0.70 -4.89 12.92
N TYR A 32 0.61 -5.03 12.75
CA TYR A 32 1.46 -4.06 12.10
C TYR A 32 2.40 -4.74 11.12
N ALA A 33 2.68 -4.05 10.03
CA ALA A 33 3.71 -4.37 9.06
C ALA A 33 4.94 -3.48 9.27
N ASP A 34 6.10 -4.03 9.03
CA ASP A 34 7.37 -3.34 8.94
C ASP A 34 7.99 -3.56 7.56
N ILE A 35 9.26 -3.17 7.41
CA ILE A 35 9.98 -3.31 6.16
C ILE A 35 10.02 -4.80 5.76
N ASN A 36 9.88 -5.08 4.47
CA ASN A 36 9.79 -6.43 3.88
C ASN A 36 8.48 -7.20 4.11
N ASN A 37 7.44 -6.59 4.69
CA ASN A 37 6.10 -7.18 4.66
C ASN A 37 5.34 -6.81 3.38
N ILE A 38 4.41 -7.69 2.98
CA ILE A 38 3.53 -7.47 1.84
C ILE A 38 2.18 -7.00 2.36
N ILE A 39 1.65 -5.93 1.76
CA ILE A 39 0.33 -5.40 2.07
C ILE A 39 -0.56 -5.41 0.83
N VAL A 40 -1.86 -5.49 1.04
CA VAL A 40 -2.87 -5.13 0.03
C VAL A 40 -3.28 -3.69 0.31
N ALA A 41 -3.29 -2.86 -0.74
CA ALA A 41 -3.63 -1.46 -0.61
C ALA A 41 -4.56 -0.99 -1.74
N ILE A 42 -5.36 0.03 -1.43
CA ILE A 42 -6.21 0.72 -2.40
C ILE A 42 -5.48 1.97 -2.88
N LEU A 43 -5.49 2.21 -4.18
CA LEU A 43 -5.00 3.45 -4.78
C LEU A 43 -5.92 4.63 -4.43
N LYS A 44 -5.35 5.67 -3.81
CA LYS A 44 -6.09 6.89 -3.45
C LYS A 44 -5.75 8.07 -4.35
N LYS A 45 -4.54 8.11 -4.90
CA LYS A 45 -4.10 9.17 -5.80
C LYS A 45 -3.08 8.66 -6.80
N ALA A 46 -3.22 9.09 -8.05
CA ALA A 46 -2.28 8.80 -9.12
C ALA A 46 -2.12 10.02 -10.03
N ASN A 47 -1.07 9.99 -10.85
CA ASN A 47 -0.91 10.93 -11.95
C ASN A 47 -1.71 10.48 -13.17
N VAL A 48 -1.94 11.40 -14.11
CA VAL A 48 -2.70 11.14 -15.35
C VAL A 48 -2.10 9.95 -16.11
N ARG A 49 -2.98 9.01 -16.51
CA ARG A 49 -2.69 7.66 -17.01
C ARG A 49 -2.07 6.72 -15.98
N ILE A 50 -2.92 5.95 -15.32
CA ILE A 50 -2.53 4.69 -14.71
C ILE A 50 -3.12 3.55 -15.54
N CYS A 51 -2.33 2.53 -15.85
CA CYS A 51 -2.82 1.31 -16.48
C CYS A 51 -3.28 0.38 -15.37
N ILE A 52 -4.58 0.13 -15.29
CA ILE A 52 -5.16 -0.89 -14.44
C ILE A 52 -5.53 -2.01 -15.41
N GLU A 53 -4.68 -3.04 -15.47
CA GLU A 53 -4.98 -4.29 -16.17
C GLU A 53 -5.63 -5.27 -15.20
#